data_AF-A0A1F4QMW4-F1
#
_entry.id   AF-A0A1F4QMW4-F1
#
_cell.length_a   1.000
_cell.length_b   1.000
_cell.length_c   1.000
_cell.angle_alpha   90.00
_cell.angle_beta   90.00
_cell.angle_gamma   90.00
#
_symmetry.space_group_name_H-M   'P 1'
#
loop_
_entity.id
_entity.type
_entity.pdbx_description
1 polymer ?
#
loop_
_entity_poly.entity_id
_entity_poly.type
_entity_poly.pdbx_seq_one_letter_code
_entity_poly.pdbx_strand_id
1 'polypeptide(L)'
;MNNDNSYKSDGQFILSFELVQLLEWLIEHQPDEIKKLIHKALSQGLHSNIRQADDLLEVYSPEDMQNTVIDYFGLMEVLLLDAINERSNHNSIHTQLIPTVHHIDQSSYDDDAVFSSVENATTSLEKNSLQNPQAVLYKELLKNWKPNKKAKVN
;
A
#
# COMPACT_ATOMS: atom_id res chain seq x y z
N MET A 1 -12.59 53.21 11.04
CA MET A 1 -11.91 52.48 12.14
C MET A 1 -11.90 51.01 11.72
N ASN A 2 -10.88 50.61 10.96
CA ASN A 2 -10.64 49.22 10.64
C ASN A 2 -9.71 48.69 11.73
N ASN A 3 -10.20 47.78 12.57
CA ASN A 3 -9.30 46.98 13.38
C ASN A 3 -9.31 45.57 12.80
N ASP A 4 -8.23 45.32 12.09
CA ASP A 4 -7.87 44.14 11.35
C ASP A 4 -7.69 42.98 12.34
N ASN A 5 -8.66 42.06 12.39
CA ASN A 5 -8.51 40.79 13.08
C ASN A 5 -7.69 39.85 12.19
N SER A 6 -6.41 40.19 12.02
CA SER A 6 -5.40 39.27 11.51
C SER A 6 -5.12 38.24 12.60
N TYR A 7 -5.95 37.20 12.67
CA TYR A 7 -5.57 35.97 13.36
C TYR A 7 -4.42 35.37 12.55
N LYS A 8 -3.21 35.51 13.05
CA LYS A 8 -2.00 34.84 12.55
C LYS A 8 -2.30 33.35 12.36
N SER A 9 -2.40 32.94 11.10
CA SER A 9 -2.53 31.56 10.65
C SER A 9 -1.14 30.92 10.53
N ASP A 10 -0.25 31.14 11.49
CA ASP A 10 1.16 30.73 11.34
C ASP A 10 1.40 29.25 11.67
N GLY A 11 0.35 28.48 12.03
CA GLY A 11 0.48 27.08 12.45
C GLY A 11 -0.62 26.13 11.95
N GLN A 12 -1.37 26.50 10.90
CA GLN A 12 -2.40 25.63 10.36
C GLN A 12 -1.80 24.67 9.32
N PHE A 13 -1.93 23.36 9.53
CA PHE A 13 -1.56 22.34 8.55
C PHE A 13 -2.71 22.13 7.56
N ILE A 14 -2.38 22.04 6.28
CA ILE A 14 -3.32 21.65 5.23
C ILE A 14 -3.03 20.18 4.91
N LEU A 15 -3.97 19.30 5.24
CA LEU A 15 -3.88 17.86 4.98
C LEU A 15 -4.96 17.45 3.99
N SER A 16 -4.69 16.40 3.20
CA SER A 16 -5.71 15.77 2.37
C SER A 16 -6.79 15.13 3.24
N PHE A 17 -8.00 15.02 2.71
CA PHE A 17 -9.09 14.37 3.43
C PHE A 17 -8.80 12.87 3.64
N GLU A 18 -8.20 12.24 2.64
CA GLU A 18 -7.81 10.84 2.63
C GLU A 18 -6.80 10.54 3.73
N LEU A 19 -5.79 11.40 3.93
CA LEU A 19 -4.83 11.27 5.01
C LEU A 19 -5.49 11.43 6.38
N VAL A 20 -6.42 12.37 6.53
CA VAL A 20 -7.18 12.53 7.79
C VAL A 20 -7.98 11.25 8.10
N GLN A 21 -8.65 10.68 7.11
CA GLN A 21 -9.39 9.42 7.26
C GLN A 21 -8.46 8.25 7.60
N LEU A 22 -7.28 8.17 6.99
CA LEU A 22 -6.28 7.16 7.34
C LEU A 22 -5.85 7.28 8.80
N LEU A 23 -5.53 8.50 9.25
CA LEU A 23 -5.09 8.74 10.63
C LEU A 23 -6.17 8.34 11.65
N GLU A 24 -7.42 8.76 11.41
CA GLU A 24 -8.56 8.40 12.23
C GLU A 24 -8.73 6.87 12.31
N TRP A 25 -8.70 6.20 11.15
CA TRP A 25 -8.86 4.75 11.07
C TRP A 25 -7.75 4.00 11.81
N LEU A 26 -6.48 4.43 11.66
CA LEU A 26 -5.33 3.81 12.34
C LEU A 26 -5.40 3.96 13.85
N ILE A 27 -5.84 5.11 14.35
CA ILE A 27 -6.02 5.37 15.79
C ILE A 27 -7.09 4.43 16.37
N GLU A 28 -8.20 4.28 15.67
CA GLU A 28 -9.32 3.46 16.13
C GLU A 28 -9.05 1.96 16.05
N HIS A 29 -8.39 1.49 14.98
CA HIS A 29 -8.32 0.06 14.66
C HIS A 29 -6.94 -0.56 14.89
N GLN A 30 -5.86 0.23 14.89
CA GLN A 30 -4.49 -0.28 14.93
C GLN A 30 -3.57 0.38 15.98
N PRO A 31 -4.04 0.70 17.20
CA PRO A 31 -3.19 1.32 18.22
C PRO A 31 -2.00 0.42 18.63
N ASP A 32 -2.19 -0.91 18.62
CA ASP A 32 -1.13 -1.85 18.95
C ASP A 32 -0.03 -1.91 17.88
N GLU A 33 -0.36 -1.74 16.61
CA GLU A 33 0.64 -1.69 15.53
C GLU A 33 1.44 -0.38 15.59
N ILE A 34 0.77 0.75 15.87
CA ILE A 34 1.44 2.03 16.16
C ILE A 34 2.40 1.84 17.35
N LYS A 35 1.94 1.19 18.43
CA LYS A 35 2.77 0.89 19.59
C LYS A 35 3.98 0.04 19.21
N LYS A 36 3.82 -1.03 18.42
CA LYS A 36 4.94 -1.86 17.94
C LYS A 36 5.95 -1.05 17.12
N LEU A 37 5.47 -0.16 16.25
CA LEU A 37 6.33 0.72 15.46
C LEU A 37 7.18 1.62 16.37
N ILE A 38 6.57 2.21 17.41
CA ILE A 38 7.29 3.03 18.40
C ILE A 38 8.33 2.19 19.15
N HIS A 39 8.00 0.98 19.60
CA HIS A 39 8.96 0.10 20.28
C HIS A 39 10.14 -0.27 19.38
N LYS A 40 9.87 -0.50 18.09
CA LYS A 40 10.91 -0.76 17.10
C LYS A 40 11.83 0.45 16.94
N ALA A 41 11.28 1.66 16.80
CA ALA A 41 12.08 2.89 16.71
C ALA A 41 12.94 3.12 17.97
N LEU A 42 12.38 2.91 19.16
CA LEU A 42 13.10 3.02 20.44
C LEU A 42 14.28 2.04 20.52
N SER A 43 14.07 0.79 20.12
CA SER A 43 15.15 -0.21 20.11
C SER A 43 16.20 0.02 19.02
N GLN A 44 15.88 0.77 17.97
CA GLN A 44 16.78 1.11 16.87
C GLN A 44 17.59 2.40 17.08
N GLY A 45 17.50 3.03 18.26
CA GLY A 45 18.34 4.18 18.61
C GLY A 45 17.60 5.50 18.77
N LEU A 46 16.26 5.54 18.66
CA LEU A 46 15.51 6.75 19.01
C LEU A 46 15.73 7.14 20.48
N HIS A 47 15.84 6.16 21.38
CA HIS A 47 16.11 6.42 22.81
C HIS A 47 17.44 7.16 23.04
N SER A 48 18.49 6.86 22.26
CA SER A 48 19.75 7.59 22.35
C SER A 48 19.65 9.01 21.80
N ASN A 49 18.87 9.21 20.74
CA ASN A 49 18.68 10.52 20.13
C ASN A 49 17.88 11.46 21.04
N ILE A 50 16.82 10.94 21.68
CA ILE A 50 16.02 11.69 22.66
C ILE A 50 16.90 12.13 23.84
N ARG A 51 17.70 11.20 24.38
CA ARG A 51 18.59 11.52 25.51
C ARG A 51 19.66 12.56 25.16
N GLN A 52 20.21 12.49 23.95
CA GLN A 52 21.15 13.51 23.46
C GLN A 52 20.47 14.87 23.25
N ALA A 53 19.21 14.90 22.83
CA ALA A 53 18.43 16.13 22.69
C ALA A 53 18.08 16.76 24.06
N ASP A 54 17.76 15.94 25.07
CA ASP A 54 17.53 16.39 26.46
C ASP A 54 18.81 16.97 27.09
N ASP A 55 19.97 16.40 26.78
CA ASP A 55 21.28 16.94 27.22
C ASP A 55 21.66 18.24 26.47
N LEU A 56 21.02 18.53 25.33
CA LEU A 56 21.31 19.69 24.47
C LEU A 56 20.30 20.84 24.56
N LEU A 57 19.09 20.63 25.10
CA LEU A 57 17.97 21.56 25.48
C LEU A 57 17.72 22.88 24.69
N GLU A 58 18.45 23.20 23.63
CA GLU A 58 18.41 24.46 22.89
C GLU A 58 18.21 24.27 21.37
N VAL A 59 17.98 23.05 20.86
CA VAL A 59 18.28 22.76 19.44
C VAL A 59 17.07 22.78 18.48
N TYR A 60 15.82 22.81 18.96
CA TYR A 60 14.67 22.86 18.03
C TYR A 60 14.03 24.24 17.99
N SER A 61 14.26 24.96 16.89
CA SER A 61 13.43 26.13 16.59
C SER A 61 11.99 25.66 16.30
N PRO A 62 10.97 26.48 16.57
CA PRO A 62 9.59 26.18 16.20
C PRO A 62 9.44 25.85 14.70
N GLU A 63 10.27 26.47 13.84
CA GLU A 63 10.30 26.22 12.41
C GLU A 63 10.81 24.81 12.07
N ASP A 64 11.86 24.33 12.74
CA ASP A 64 12.39 22.97 12.53
C ASP A 64 11.37 21.90 12.95
N MET A 65 10.65 22.14 14.03
CA MET A 65 9.57 21.25 14.47
C MET A 65 8.43 21.23 13.45
N GLN A 66 8.02 22.40 12.94
CA GLN A 66 6.99 22.49 11.91
C GLN A 66 7.40 21.79 10.62
N ASN A 67 8.64 21.99 10.17
CA ASN A 67 9.18 21.31 8.98
C ASN A 67 9.19 19.80 9.16
N THR A 68 9.59 19.29 10.33
CA THR A 68 9.56 17.86 10.63
C THR A 68 8.14 17.28 10.52
N VAL A 69 7.13 18.02 11.01
CA VAL A 69 5.72 17.60 10.92
C VAL A 69 5.22 17.63 9.47
N ILE A 70 5.61 18.65 8.69
CA ILE A 70 5.29 18.75 7.26
C ILE A 70 5.92 17.57 6.51
N ASP A 71 7.19 17.27 6.75
CA ASP A 71 7.90 16.17 6.11
C ASP A 71 7.26 14.82 6.44
N TYR A 72 6.85 14.63 7.71
CA TYR A 72 6.15 13.42 8.13
C TYR A 72 4.82 13.23 7.39
N PHE A 73 3.97 14.27 7.35
CA PHE A 73 2.69 14.17 6.64
C PHE A 73 2.87 14.06 5.13
N GLY A 74 3.87 14.74 4.56
CA GLY A 74 4.23 14.61 3.14
C GLY A 74 4.64 13.19 2.78
N LEU A 75 5.44 12.54 3.62
CA LEU A 75 5.79 11.13 3.45
C LEU A 75 4.56 10.21 3.53
N MET A 76 3.70 10.41 4.53
CA MET A 76 2.49 9.62 4.70
C MET A 76 1.54 9.76 3.50
N GLU A 77 1.41 10.96 2.94
CA GLU A 77 0.61 11.22 1.74
C GLU A 77 1.13 10.43 0.55
N VAL A 78 2.45 10.46 0.30
CA VAL A 78 3.09 9.71 -0.79
C VAL A 78 2.84 8.21 -0.60
N LEU A 79 3.08 7.68 0.61
CA LEU A 79 2.87 6.26 0.89
C LEU A 79 1.41 5.83 0.73
N LEU A 80 0.46 6.68 1.11
CA LEU A 80 -0.97 6.42 0.93
C LEU A 80 -1.33 6.40 -0.55
N LEU A 81 -0.87 7.38 -1.33
CA LEU A 81 -1.11 7.43 -2.77
C LEU A 81 -0.51 6.22 -3.48
N ASP A 82 0.70 5.82 -3.12
CA ASP A 82 1.35 4.62 -3.66
C ASP A 82 0.53 3.37 -3.36
N ALA A 83 0.10 3.18 -2.11
CA ALA A 83 -0.73 2.03 -1.72
C ALA A 83 -2.10 1.99 -2.43
N ILE A 84 -2.73 3.15 -2.64
CA ILE A 84 -3.98 3.27 -3.40
C ILE A 84 -3.76 2.90 -4.86
N ASN A 85 -2.68 3.40 -5.46
CA ASN A 85 -2.33 3.16 -6.86
C ASN A 85 -1.99 1.69 -7.12
N GLU A 86 -1.21 1.05 -6.25
CA GLU A 86 -0.92 -0.39 -6.31
C GLU A 86 -2.20 -1.21 -6.29
N ARG A 87 -3.13 -0.90 -5.37
CA ARG A 87 -4.42 -1.60 -5.29
C ARG A 87 -5.29 -1.40 -6.52
N SER A 88 -5.28 -0.20 -7.10
CA SER A 88 -6.02 0.10 -8.34
C SER A 88 -5.46 -0.68 -9.53
N ASN A 89 -4.13 -0.75 -9.65
CA ASN A 89 -3.44 -1.52 -10.70
C ASN A 89 -3.71 -3.02 -10.57
N HIS A 90 -3.64 -3.58 -9.35
CA HIS A 90 -4.00 -4.97 -9.06
C HIS A 90 -5.42 -5.29 -9.57
N ASN A 91 -6.38 -4.44 -9.21
CA ASN A 91 -7.78 -4.63 -9.59
C ASN A 91 -7.99 -4.54 -11.11
N SER A 92 -7.35 -3.59 -11.78
CA SER A 92 -7.44 -3.44 -13.24
C SER A 92 -6.92 -4.67 -13.98
N ILE A 93 -5.76 -5.19 -13.57
CA ILE A 93 -5.17 -6.42 -14.15
C ILE A 93 -6.08 -7.61 -13.87
N HIS A 94 -6.55 -7.77 -12.62
CA HIS A 94 -7.45 -8.86 -12.24
C HIS A 94 -8.75 -8.84 -13.07
N THR A 95 -9.37 -7.68 -13.26
CA THR A 95 -10.57 -7.52 -14.09
C THR A 95 -10.32 -7.82 -15.57
N GLN A 96 -9.11 -7.56 -16.11
CA GLN A 96 -8.76 -7.93 -17.49
C GLN A 96 -8.54 -9.44 -17.66
N LEU A 97 -8.13 -10.14 -16.61
CA LEU A 97 -7.86 -11.58 -16.65
C LEU A 97 -9.11 -12.44 -16.46
N ILE A 98 -10.13 -11.99 -15.71
CA ILE A 98 -11.41 -12.71 -15.51
C ILE A 98 -12.12 -13.08 -16.83
N PRO A 99 -12.26 -12.20 -17.84
CA PRO A 99 -12.85 -12.56 -19.12
C PRO A 99 -12.05 -13.65 -19.84
N THR A 100 -10.72 -13.66 -19.70
CA THR A 100 -9.85 -14.66 -20.31
C THR A 100 -10.05 -16.03 -19.66
N VAL A 101 -10.39 -16.06 -18.37
CA VAL A 101 -10.80 -17.28 -17.67
C VAL A 101 -12.12 -17.84 -18.19
N HIS A 102 -13.11 -17.00 -18.50
CA HIS A 102 -14.39 -17.47 -19.05
C HIS A 102 -14.27 -18.14 -20.43
N HIS A 103 -13.16 -17.95 -21.14
CA HIS A 103 -12.87 -18.65 -22.40
C HIS A 103 -12.16 -19.99 -22.20
N ILE A 104 -11.80 -20.35 -20.96
CA ILE A 104 -11.19 -21.64 -20.63
C ILE A 104 -12.32 -22.66 -20.46
N ASP A 105 -12.20 -23.77 -21.16
CA ASP A 105 -13.15 -24.88 -21.07
C ASP A 105 -13.10 -25.50 -19.65
N GLN A 106 -14.08 -25.13 -18.82
CA GLN A 106 -14.26 -25.60 -17.45
C GLN A 106 -14.42 -27.13 -17.33
N SER A 107 -14.63 -27.85 -18.43
CA SER A 107 -14.66 -29.32 -18.41
C SER A 107 -13.27 -29.97 -18.21
N SER A 108 -12.19 -29.19 -18.38
CA SER A 108 -10.82 -29.70 -18.45
C SER A 108 -9.86 -29.17 -17.37
N TYR A 109 -10.27 -28.15 -16.60
CA TYR A 109 -9.48 -27.51 -15.55
C TYR A 109 -10.24 -27.48 -14.23
N ASP A 110 -9.49 -27.66 -13.13
CA ASP A 110 -9.99 -27.51 -11.76
C ASP A 110 -10.19 -26.01 -11.45
N ASP A 111 -11.37 -25.61 -10.99
CA ASP A 111 -11.72 -24.19 -10.75
C ASP A 111 -10.74 -23.52 -9.78
N ASP A 112 -10.25 -24.26 -8.78
CA ASP A 112 -9.25 -23.80 -7.81
C ASP A 112 -7.89 -23.52 -8.46
N ALA A 113 -7.51 -24.31 -9.47
CA ALA A 113 -6.26 -24.13 -10.21
C ALA A 113 -6.33 -22.92 -11.15
N VAL A 114 -7.51 -22.62 -11.70
CA VAL A 114 -7.74 -21.45 -12.55
C VAL A 114 -7.67 -20.18 -11.72
N PHE A 115 -8.37 -20.13 -10.58
CA PHE A 115 -8.36 -18.97 -9.68
C PHE A 115 -6.95 -18.67 -9.15
N SER A 116 -6.24 -19.70 -8.69
CA SER A 116 -4.84 -19.58 -8.23
C SER A 116 -3.90 -19.10 -9.36
N SER A 117 -4.17 -19.48 -10.61
CA SER A 117 -3.37 -19.04 -11.75
C SER A 117 -3.63 -17.58 -12.13
N VAL A 118 -4.84 -17.07 -11.94
CA VAL A 118 -5.17 -15.65 -12.10
C VAL A 118 -4.47 -14.79 -11.05
N GLU A 119 -4.48 -15.23 -9.79
CA GLU A 119 -3.82 -14.54 -8.69
C GLU A 119 -2.29 -14.47 -8.95
N ASN A 120 -1.68 -15.61 -9.28
CA ASN A 120 -0.25 -15.68 -9.62
C ASN A 120 0.13 -14.86 -10.87
N ALA A 121 -0.74 -14.81 -11.88
CA ALA A 121 -0.52 -14.00 -13.07
C ALA A 121 -0.62 -12.50 -12.77
N THR A 122 -1.57 -12.09 -11.93
CA THR A 122 -1.75 -10.70 -11.48
C THR A 122 -0.50 -10.22 -10.75
N THR A 123 -0.04 -10.98 -9.74
CA THR A 123 1.19 -10.65 -9.00
C THR A 123 2.45 -10.66 -9.87
N SER A 124 2.49 -11.48 -10.92
CA SER A 124 3.62 -11.52 -11.86
C SER A 124 3.64 -10.33 -12.82
N LEU A 125 2.47 -9.85 -13.23
CA LEU A 125 2.30 -8.67 -14.10
C LEU A 125 2.56 -7.37 -13.36
N GLU A 126 2.23 -7.30 -12.07
CA GLU A 126 2.60 -6.17 -11.20
C GLU A 126 4.12 -6.01 -11.09
N LYS A 127 4.85 -7.13 -11.00
CA LYS A 127 6.31 -7.13 -10.96
C LYS A 127 6.96 -6.85 -12.32
N ASN A 128 6.26 -7.09 -13.43
CA ASN A 128 6.76 -6.94 -14.80
C ASN A 128 5.66 -6.49 -15.78
N SER A 129 5.33 -5.19 -15.74
CA SER A 129 4.23 -4.56 -16.49
C SER A 129 4.36 -4.62 -18.03
N LEU A 130 5.54 -4.97 -18.57
CA LEU A 130 5.78 -5.04 -20.03
C LEU A 130 5.30 -6.35 -20.70
N GLN A 131 4.84 -7.34 -19.94
CA GLN A 131 4.43 -8.64 -20.48
C GLN A 131 2.94 -8.64 -20.85
N ASN A 132 2.58 -9.35 -21.93
CA ASN A 132 1.18 -9.50 -22.32
C ASN A 132 0.41 -10.26 -21.21
N PRO A 133 -0.64 -9.66 -20.62
CA PRO A 133 -1.40 -10.25 -19.52
C PRO A 133 -1.94 -11.65 -19.80
N GLN A 134 -2.40 -11.88 -21.04
CA GLN A 134 -2.95 -13.18 -21.46
C GLN A 134 -1.85 -14.25 -21.53
N ALA A 135 -0.67 -13.89 -22.03
CA ALA A 135 0.46 -14.83 -22.15
C ALA A 135 0.98 -15.26 -20.78
N VAL A 136 0.99 -14.36 -19.79
CA VAL A 136 1.37 -14.68 -18.40
C VAL A 136 0.33 -15.60 -17.76
N LEU A 137 -0.96 -15.31 -17.94
CA LEU A 137 -2.04 -16.18 -17.46
C LEU A 137 -1.96 -17.58 -18.06
N TYR A 138 -1.79 -17.71 -19.38
CA TYR A 138 -1.65 -19.03 -20.02
C TYR A 138 -0.42 -19.79 -19.54
N LYS A 139 0.69 -19.09 -19.27
CA LYS A 139 1.90 -19.72 -18.72
C LYS A 139 1.66 -20.27 -17.32
N GLU A 140 0.97 -19.54 -16.45
CA GLU A 140 0.66 -19.99 -15.10
C GLU A 140 -0.39 -21.12 -15.09
N LEU A 141 -1.40 -21.04 -15.96
CA LEU A 141 -2.35 -22.14 -16.17
C LEU A 141 -1.67 -23.43 -16.60
N LEU A 142 -0.74 -23.36 -17.55
CA LEU A 142 0.03 -24.53 -18.02
C LEU A 142 0.94 -25.12 -16.94
N LYS A 143 1.49 -24.29 -16.03
CA LYS A 143 2.29 -24.77 -14.90
C LYS A 143 1.44 -25.49 -13.86
N ASN A 144 0.23 -24.99 -13.61
CA ASN A 144 -0.69 -25.55 -12.62
C ASN A 144 -1.57 -26.67 -13.20
N TRP A 145 -1.53 -26.89 -14.51
CA TRP A 145 -2.27 -27.96 -15.16
C TRP A 145 -1.68 -29.33 -14.81
N LYS A 146 -2.46 -30.13 -14.07
CA LYS A 146 -2.20 -31.55 -13.86
C LYS A 146 -3.20 -32.36 -14.69
N PRO A 147 -2.83 -32.82 -15.91
CA PRO A 147 -3.75 -33.57 -16.75
C PRO A 147 -4.18 -34.86 -16.03
N ASN A 148 -5.49 -34.99 -15.83
CA ASN A 148 -6.06 -36.18 -15.20
C ASN A 148 -5.96 -37.34 -16.20
N LYS A 149 -5.07 -38.32 -15.94
CA LYS A 149 -4.77 -39.47 -16.82
C LYS A 149 -5.97 -40.39 -17.15
N LYS A 150 -7.17 -40.05 -16.67
CA LYS A 150 -8.42 -40.82 -16.88
C LYS A 150 -9.34 -40.23 -17.94
N ALA A 151 -9.05 -39.05 -18.50
CA ALA A 151 -9.80 -38.53 -19.63
C ALA A 151 -9.41 -39.32 -20.90
N LYS A 152 -10.17 -40.38 -21.20
CA LYS A 152 -10.12 -41.02 -22.50
C LYS A 152 -10.51 -39.97 -23.55
N VAL A 153 -9.57 -39.68 -24.43
CA VAL A 153 -9.85 -39.00 -25.70
C VAL A 153 -10.72 -39.96 -26.51
N ASN A 154 -11.96 -39.55 -26.79
CA ASN A 154 -12.81 -40.16 -27.81
C ASN A 154 -12.80 -39.27 -29.03
#